data_AF-A0A8D8INF6-F1
#
_entry.id   AF-A0A8D8INF6-F1
#
_cell.length_a   1.000
_cell.length_b   1.000
_cell.length_c   1.000
_cell.angle_alpha   90.00
_cell.angle_beta   90.00
_cell.angle_gamma   90.00
#
_symmetry.space_group_name_H-M   'P 1'
#
loop_
_entity.id
_entity.type
_entity.pdbx_description
1 polymer ?
#
loop_
_entity_poly.entity_id
_entity_poly.type
_entity_poly.pdbx_seq_one_letter_code
_entity_poly.pdbx_strand_id
1 'polypeptide(L)'
;MKFFVGVILLVLATVQLTGATLSPSDIKNKGKKVKELKTKQGPQATSVFERGLVQQEPSAKDILVENAAYHEETSLKNFNGKVLGYVTPWNNHGYDVAKIWGSKFNYVSPVWLQVLRKGPKQYELGGAHDIDAGWVKDVK
;
A
#
# COMPACT_ATOMS: atom_id res chain seq x y z
N MET A 1 51.65 -28.73 -31.86
CA MET A 1 51.07 -28.91 -30.50
C MET A 1 50.44 -27.63 -29.95
N LYS A 2 51.15 -26.49 -29.90
CA LYS A 2 50.61 -25.21 -29.37
C LYS A 2 49.35 -24.69 -30.09
N PHE A 3 49.25 -24.86 -31.40
CA PHE A 3 48.07 -24.46 -32.18
C PHE A 3 46.81 -25.27 -31.83
N PHE A 4 46.97 -26.59 -31.67
CA PHE A 4 45.88 -27.49 -31.28
C PHE A 4 45.37 -27.19 -29.86
N VAL A 5 46.27 -26.89 -28.93
CA VAL A 5 45.91 -26.48 -27.56
C VAL A 5 45.17 -25.14 -27.56
N GLY A 6 45.58 -24.19 -28.41
CA GLY A 6 44.90 -22.91 -28.56
C GLY A 6 43.46 -23.04 -29.10
N VAL A 7 43.25 -23.93 -30.08
CA VAL A 7 41.91 -24.21 -30.63
C VAL A 7 41.02 -24.87 -29.58
N ILE A 8 41.55 -25.81 -28.79
CA ILE A 8 40.79 -26.47 -27.71
C ILE A 8 40.37 -25.45 -26.63
N LEU A 9 41.27 -24.54 -26.23
CA LEU A 9 40.96 -23.49 -25.26
C LEU A 9 39.90 -22.51 -25.78
N LEU A 10 39.94 -22.17 -27.07
CA LEU A 10 38.95 -21.29 -27.69
C LEU A 10 37.55 -21.93 -27.73
N VAL A 11 37.48 -23.23 -28.09
CA VAL A 11 36.22 -23.98 -28.10
C VAL A 11 35.62 -24.09 -26.68
N LEU A 12 36.45 -24.37 -25.67
CA LEU A 12 36.01 -24.40 -24.27
C LEU A 12 35.50 -23.04 -23.78
N ALA A 13 36.14 -21.94 -24.19
CA ALA A 13 35.68 -20.59 -23.84
C ALA A 13 34.33 -20.26 -24.50
N THR A 14 34.10 -20.69 -25.74
CA THR A 14 32.80 -20.46 -26.42
C THR A 14 31.65 -21.26 -25.83
N VAL A 15 31.91 -22.46 -25.29
CA VAL A 15 30.89 -23.30 -24.63
C VAL A 15 30.44 -22.70 -23.29
N GLN A 16 31.32 -21.97 -22.59
CA GLN A 16 30.97 -21.29 -21.33
C GLN A 16 30.09 -20.04 -21.57
N LEU A 17 30.16 -19.43 -22.76
CA LEU A 17 29.40 -18.22 -23.11
C LEU A 17 27.95 -18.52 -23.53
N THR A 18 27.63 -19.75 -23.97
CA THR A 18 26.25 -20.11 -24.35
C THR A 18 25.30 -20.25 -23.15
N GLY A 19 25.83 -20.33 -21.92
CA GLY A 19 25.05 -20.32 -20.68
C GLY A 19 24.81 -18.93 -20.08
N ALA A 20 25.41 -17.88 -20.66
CA ALA A 20 25.38 -16.51 -20.12
C ALA A 20 24.29 -15.63 -20.75
N THR A 21 23.40 -16.19 -21.58
CA THR A 21 22.27 -15.44 -22.12
C THR A 21 21.09 -15.53 -21.16
N LEU A 22 20.72 -14.40 -20.56
CA LEU A 22 19.44 -14.20 -19.85
C LEU A 22 18.29 -14.23 -20.86
N SER A 23 18.01 -15.39 -21.46
CA SER A 23 16.77 -15.59 -22.21
C SER A 23 15.63 -15.63 -21.19
N PRO A 24 14.54 -14.87 -21.37
CA PRO A 24 13.32 -15.09 -20.59
C PRO A 24 12.93 -16.55 -20.76
N SER A 25 12.87 -17.30 -19.66
CA SER A 25 12.31 -18.64 -19.67
C SER A 25 10.80 -18.50 -19.89
N ASP A 26 10.37 -18.63 -21.15
CA ASP A 26 8.97 -18.84 -21.56
C ASP A 26 8.48 -20.22 -21.09
N ILE A 27 8.59 -20.49 -19.79
CA ILE A 27 7.81 -21.54 -19.15
C ILE A 27 6.38 -21.01 -19.11
N LYS A 28 5.63 -21.31 -20.18
CA LYS A 28 4.17 -21.35 -20.14
C LYS A 28 3.77 -22.35 -19.06
N ASN A 29 3.73 -21.88 -17.81
CA ASN A 29 3.09 -22.59 -16.71
C ASN A 29 1.61 -22.72 -17.08
N LYS A 30 1.26 -23.86 -17.68
CA LYS A 30 -0.12 -24.27 -17.95
C LYS A 30 -0.91 -24.14 -16.65
N GLY A 31 -1.74 -23.11 -16.57
CA GLY A 31 -2.89 -22.94 -15.69
C GLY A 31 -2.84 -23.68 -14.34
N LYS A 32 -1.89 -23.33 -13.46
CA LYS A 32 -2.13 -23.55 -12.04
C LYS A 32 -3.25 -22.59 -11.67
N LYS A 33 -4.50 -23.08 -11.55
CA LYS A 33 -5.61 -22.29 -10.98
C LYS A 33 -5.10 -21.72 -9.66
N VAL A 34 -4.84 -20.41 -9.62
CA VAL A 34 -4.48 -19.72 -8.39
C VAL A 34 -5.62 -20.00 -7.43
N LYS A 35 -5.34 -20.72 -6.34
CA LYS A 35 -6.36 -21.05 -5.35
C LYS A 35 -6.78 -19.74 -4.72
N GLU A 36 -8.00 -19.31 -5.00
CA GLU A 36 -8.54 -18.05 -4.53
C GLU A 36 -8.48 -18.01 -3.00
N LEU A 37 -7.82 -16.98 -2.47
CA LEU A 37 -7.70 -16.80 -1.03
C LEU A 37 -9.04 -16.33 -0.49
N LYS A 38 -9.57 -17.03 0.51
CA LYS A 38 -10.78 -16.60 1.21
C LYS A 38 -10.46 -15.38 2.07
N THR A 39 -10.75 -14.18 1.57
CA THR A 39 -10.54 -12.93 2.31
C THR A 39 -11.63 -12.73 3.35
N LYS A 40 -11.26 -12.28 4.54
CA LYS A 40 -12.18 -11.78 5.55
C LYS A 40 -12.48 -10.30 5.32
N GLN A 41 -13.66 -9.87 5.75
CA GLN A 41 -14.18 -8.53 5.51
C GLN A 41 -14.85 -8.01 6.78
N GLY A 42 -14.89 -6.69 6.90
CA GLY A 42 -15.78 -6.01 7.83
C GLY A 42 -15.40 -6.18 9.30
N PRO A 43 -16.34 -5.81 10.19
CA PRO A 43 -16.11 -5.89 11.62
C PRO A 43 -15.98 -7.34 12.08
N GLN A 44 -14.98 -7.59 12.92
CA GLN A 44 -14.72 -8.82 13.64
C GLN A 44 -14.93 -8.54 15.13
N ALA A 45 -15.44 -9.53 15.87
CA ALA A 45 -15.65 -9.44 17.31
C ALA A 45 -14.35 -9.32 18.13
N THR A 46 -13.19 -9.58 17.51
CA THR A 46 -11.88 -9.53 18.19
C THR A 46 -10.87 -8.67 17.44
N SER A 47 -10.01 -8.02 18.22
CA SER A 47 -8.95 -7.16 17.73
C SER A 47 -7.83 -7.96 17.05
N VAL A 48 -6.97 -7.26 16.30
CA VAL A 48 -5.78 -7.86 15.69
C VAL A 48 -4.78 -8.37 16.74
N PHE A 49 -4.83 -7.83 17.97
CA PHE A 49 -3.99 -8.28 19.09
C PHE A 49 -4.48 -9.63 19.62
N GLU A 50 -5.79 -9.76 19.87
CA GLU A 50 -6.39 -11.01 20.35
C GLU A 50 -6.32 -12.14 19.31
N ARG A 51 -6.35 -11.78 18.02
CA ARG A 51 -6.14 -12.73 16.91
C ARG A 51 -4.66 -13.09 16.69
N GLY A 52 -3.74 -12.49 17.43
CA GLY A 52 -2.31 -12.76 17.29
C GLY A 52 -1.73 -12.33 15.93
N LEU A 53 -2.31 -11.32 15.28
CA LEU A 53 -1.90 -10.87 13.94
C LEU A 53 -0.76 -9.83 13.98
N VAL A 54 -0.48 -9.26 15.15
CA VAL A 54 0.63 -8.31 15.34
C VAL A 54 1.90 -9.11 15.63
N GLN A 55 2.63 -9.43 14.56
CA GLN A 55 3.83 -10.26 14.60
C GLN A 55 5.01 -9.52 13.98
N GLN A 56 6.24 -9.90 14.36
CA GLN A 56 7.46 -9.34 13.77
C GLN A 56 7.62 -9.73 12.30
N GLU A 57 7.19 -10.94 11.93
CA GLU A 57 7.29 -11.49 10.58
C GLU A 57 5.92 -12.02 10.10
N PRO A 58 4.98 -11.14 9.72
CA PRO A 58 3.66 -11.56 9.25
C PRO A 58 3.74 -12.25 7.88
N SER A 59 2.94 -13.29 7.68
CA SER A 59 2.87 -13.95 6.38
C SER A 59 2.08 -13.12 5.36
N ALA A 60 2.52 -13.11 4.10
CA ALA A 60 1.78 -12.44 3.03
C ALA A 60 0.34 -12.96 2.88
N LYS A 61 0.13 -14.26 3.15
CA LYS A 61 -1.19 -14.87 3.14
C LYS A 61 -2.10 -14.25 4.20
N ASP A 62 -1.61 -14.05 5.42
CA ASP A 62 -2.42 -13.48 6.49
C ASP A 62 -2.77 -12.02 6.21
N ILE A 63 -1.83 -11.24 5.67
CA ILE A 63 -2.11 -9.86 5.24
C ILE A 63 -3.22 -9.83 4.18
N LEU A 64 -3.11 -10.68 3.15
CA LEU A 64 -4.11 -10.74 2.08
C LEU A 64 -5.48 -11.21 2.58
N VAL A 65 -5.52 -12.12 3.56
CA VAL A 65 -6.76 -12.63 4.12
C VAL A 65 -7.40 -11.65 5.11
N GLU A 66 -6.61 -10.91 5.90
CA GLU A 66 -7.10 -10.17 7.07
C GLU A 66 -7.15 -8.64 6.88
N ASN A 67 -6.57 -8.06 5.80
CA ASN A 67 -6.41 -6.60 5.67
C ASN A 67 -7.72 -5.79 5.77
N ALA A 68 -8.85 -6.37 5.34
CA ALA A 68 -10.15 -5.70 5.38
C ALA A 68 -10.97 -6.05 6.63
N ALA A 69 -10.43 -6.91 7.51
CA ALA A 69 -11.10 -7.41 8.71
C ALA A 69 -10.67 -6.61 9.95
N TYR A 70 -11.45 -5.56 10.26
CA TYR A 70 -11.20 -4.67 11.39
C TYR A 70 -12.02 -5.06 12.63
N HIS A 71 -11.67 -4.53 13.81
CA HIS A 71 -12.45 -4.77 15.04
C HIS A 71 -13.75 -3.95 15.04
N GLU A 72 -14.86 -4.54 15.46
CA GLU A 72 -16.16 -3.88 15.48
C GLU A 72 -16.18 -2.57 16.28
N GLU A 73 -15.40 -2.51 17.37
CA GLU A 73 -15.26 -1.29 18.17
C GLU A 73 -14.32 -0.27 17.50
N THR A 74 -14.90 0.48 16.57
CA THR A 74 -14.21 1.51 15.77
C THR A 74 -13.95 2.79 16.56
N SER A 75 -14.63 3.04 17.68
CA SER A 75 -14.43 4.24 18.50
C SER A 75 -13.25 4.13 19.48
N LEU A 76 -12.85 2.90 19.86
CA LEU A 76 -11.80 2.66 20.85
C LEU A 76 -10.41 3.14 20.39
N LYS A 77 -9.86 4.17 21.04
CA LYS A 77 -8.50 4.66 20.76
C LYS A 77 -7.47 3.97 21.67
N ASN A 78 -6.67 3.07 21.08
CA ASN A 78 -5.60 2.33 21.79
C ASN A 78 -4.27 3.09 21.89
N PHE A 79 -4.23 4.36 21.51
CA PHE A 79 -3.02 5.19 21.51
C PHE A 79 -3.24 6.47 22.32
N ASN A 80 -2.37 6.72 23.28
CA ASN A 80 -2.52 7.85 24.22
C ASN A 80 -2.04 9.19 23.65
N GLY A 81 -1.23 9.18 22.59
CA GLY A 81 -0.72 10.42 21.98
C GLY A 81 -1.75 11.13 21.09
N LYS A 82 -1.38 12.32 20.61
CA LYS A 82 -2.16 13.04 19.61
C LYS A 82 -2.00 12.40 18.23
N VAL A 83 -3.10 12.29 17.49
CA VAL A 83 -3.12 11.67 16.15
C VAL A 83 -3.69 12.67 15.15
N LEU A 84 -2.93 12.92 14.08
CA LEU A 84 -3.34 13.72 12.92
C LEU A 84 -3.49 12.79 11.71
N GLY A 85 -4.66 12.80 11.07
CA GLY A 85 -4.90 12.09 9.81
C GLY A 85 -4.94 13.06 8.63
N TYR A 86 -4.27 12.75 7.53
CA TYR A 86 -4.41 13.49 6.27
C TYR A 86 -5.42 12.81 5.37
N VAL A 87 -6.26 13.60 4.70
CA VAL A 87 -7.26 13.12 3.74
C VAL A 87 -7.07 13.84 2.41
N THR A 88 -7.06 13.10 1.30
CA THR A 88 -6.67 13.64 -0.01
C THR A 88 -7.76 13.39 -1.06
N PRO A 89 -8.08 14.36 -1.93
CA PRO A 89 -9.11 14.21 -2.98
C PRO A 89 -8.85 13.08 -3.99
N TRP A 90 -7.59 12.75 -4.27
CA TRP A 90 -7.25 11.69 -5.23
C TRP A 90 -7.33 10.27 -4.64
N ASN A 91 -7.62 10.14 -3.35
CA ASN A 91 -7.85 8.87 -2.69
C ASN A 91 -9.14 8.94 -1.86
N ASN A 92 -10.27 8.80 -2.53
CA ASN A 92 -11.61 8.92 -1.95
C ASN A 92 -11.83 8.02 -0.73
N HIS A 93 -11.15 6.87 -0.64
CA HIS A 93 -11.29 5.98 0.51
C HIS A 93 -10.92 6.64 1.84
N GLY A 94 -10.02 7.64 1.82
CA GLY A 94 -9.65 8.40 3.01
C GLY A 94 -10.83 9.14 3.66
N TYR A 95 -11.85 9.53 2.88
CA TYR A 95 -13.04 10.19 3.39
C TYR A 95 -13.91 9.22 4.19
N ASP A 96 -14.05 7.98 3.72
CA ASP A 96 -14.76 6.92 4.44
C ASP A 96 -14.00 6.50 5.70
N VAL A 97 -12.67 6.39 5.59
CA VAL A 97 -11.81 6.11 6.75
C VAL A 97 -11.99 7.15 7.85
N ALA A 98 -12.00 8.44 7.49
CA ALA A 98 -12.19 9.51 8.47
C ALA A 98 -13.57 9.44 9.15
N LYS A 99 -14.62 9.01 8.45
CA LYS A 99 -15.97 8.83 9.04
C LYS A 99 -16.04 7.61 9.96
N ILE A 100 -15.47 6.47 9.54
CA ILE A 100 -15.55 5.22 10.29
C ILE A 100 -14.69 5.27 11.56
N TRP A 101 -13.49 5.85 11.48
CA TRP A 101 -12.50 5.84 12.58
C TRP A 101 -12.23 7.23 13.16
N GLY A 102 -13.10 8.21 12.93
CA GLY A 102 -12.96 9.61 13.35
C GLY A 102 -12.57 9.77 14.82
N SER A 103 -13.22 9.01 15.72
CA SER A 103 -12.95 9.04 17.17
C SER A 103 -11.53 8.61 17.57
N LYS A 104 -10.77 7.96 16.68
CA LYS A 104 -9.36 7.61 16.93
C LYS A 104 -8.41 8.77 16.63
N PHE A 105 -8.84 9.78 15.87
CA PHE A 105 -8.06 10.95 15.52
C PHE A 105 -8.31 12.10 16.50
N ASN A 106 -7.32 12.96 16.65
CA ASN A 106 -7.52 14.26 17.32
C ASN A 106 -7.76 15.37 16.30
N TYR A 107 -7.17 15.22 15.12
CA TYR A 107 -7.26 16.17 14.02
C TYR A 107 -7.34 15.40 12.71
N VAL A 108 -8.15 15.91 11.79
CA VAL A 108 -8.17 15.48 10.39
C VAL A 108 -7.85 16.70 9.53
N SER A 109 -6.80 16.60 8.71
CA SER A 109 -6.34 17.65 7.81
C SER A 109 -6.61 17.25 6.36
N PRO A 110 -7.70 17.77 5.76
CA PRO A 110 -7.94 17.56 4.35
C PRO A 110 -6.99 18.41 3.49
N VAL A 111 -6.40 17.79 2.47
CA VAL A 111 -5.40 18.39 1.58
C VAL A 111 -6.10 19.01 0.37
N TRP A 112 -6.79 20.14 0.60
CA TRP A 112 -7.57 20.85 -0.42
C TRP A 112 -6.94 22.16 -0.84
N LEU A 113 -6.44 22.93 0.13
CA LEU A 113 -6.14 24.34 -0.07
C LEU A 113 -4.69 24.58 -0.48
N GLN A 114 -4.49 25.58 -1.33
CA GLN A 114 -3.16 26.09 -1.67
C GLN A 114 -3.11 27.60 -1.47
N VAL A 115 -1.94 28.13 -1.12
CA VAL A 115 -1.68 29.57 -1.10
C VAL A 115 -1.04 29.96 -2.43
N LEU A 116 -1.73 30.78 -3.21
CA LEU A 116 -1.31 31.23 -4.53
C LEU A 116 -0.84 32.68 -4.46
N ARG A 117 0.42 32.94 -4.79
CA ARG A 117 0.93 34.31 -4.89
C ARG A 117 0.49 34.92 -6.23
N LYS A 118 -0.18 36.08 -6.19
CA LYS A 118 -0.65 36.81 -7.38
C LYS A 118 0.17 38.06 -7.70
N GLY A 119 0.94 38.56 -6.75
CA GLY A 119 1.76 39.76 -6.91
C GLY A 119 2.60 40.09 -5.66
N PRO A 120 3.26 41.25 -5.62
CA PRO A 120 3.91 41.76 -4.42
C PRO A 120 2.90 41.89 -3.27
N LYS A 121 3.12 41.15 -2.17
CA LYS A 121 2.22 41.11 -1.00
C LYS A 121 0.74 40.77 -1.32
N GLN A 122 0.48 40.08 -2.45
CA GLN A 122 -0.85 39.66 -2.86
C GLN A 122 -0.91 38.13 -2.93
N TYR A 123 -1.83 37.54 -2.17
CA TYR A 123 -2.03 36.11 -2.04
C TYR A 123 -3.52 35.77 -2.13
N GLU A 124 -3.82 34.60 -2.68
CA GLU A 124 -5.17 34.05 -2.83
C GLU A 124 -5.17 32.58 -2.34
N LEU A 125 -6.31 32.11 -1.84
CA LEU A 125 -6.52 30.69 -1.55
C LEU A 125 -7.11 29.97 -2.76
N GLY A 126 -6.38 28.96 -3.26
CA GLY A 126 -6.86 28.01 -4.25
C GLY A 126 -7.48 26.77 -3.64
N GLY A 127 -8.11 25.93 -4.48
CA GLY A 127 -8.59 24.60 -4.09
C GLY A 127 -9.89 24.58 -3.29
N ALA A 128 -10.58 25.73 -3.15
CA ALA A 128 -11.83 25.81 -2.40
C ALA A 128 -12.98 24.97 -3.00
N HIS A 129 -12.88 24.55 -4.26
CA HIS A 129 -13.85 23.67 -4.91
C HIS A 129 -13.78 22.22 -4.41
N ASP A 130 -12.67 21.81 -3.79
CA ASP A 130 -12.51 20.48 -3.19
C ASP A 130 -13.10 20.40 -1.76
N ILE A 131 -13.57 21.53 -1.21
CA ILE A 131 -14.18 21.57 0.13
C ILE A 131 -15.54 20.86 0.08
N ASP A 132 -15.63 19.73 0.77
CA ASP A 132 -16.89 19.02 0.98
C ASP A 132 -17.47 19.35 2.36
N ALA A 133 -18.40 20.29 2.41
CA ALA A 133 -19.08 20.69 3.65
C ALA A 133 -19.97 19.58 4.24
N GLY A 134 -20.48 18.68 3.42
CA GLY A 134 -21.25 17.52 3.87
C GLY A 134 -20.36 16.55 4.62
N TRP A 135 -19.22 16.21 4.04
CA TRP A 135 -18.23 15.34 4.68
C TRP A 135 -17.68 15.93 5.98
N VAL A 136 -17.38 17.24 6.03
CA VAL A 136 -16.93 17.89 7.27
C VAL A 136 -17.95 17.74 8.40
N LYS A 137 -19.25 17.74 8.08
CA LYS A 137 -20.32 17.52 9.07
C LYS A 137 -20.43 16.06 9.52
N ASP A 138 -20.12 15.13 8.63
CA ASP A 138 -20.23 13.69 8.88
C ASP A 138 -19.04 13.12 9.67
N VAL A 139 -17.85 13.69 9.52
CA VAL A 139 -16.67 13.33 10.32
C VAL A 139 -16.83 13.83 11.76
N LYS A 140 -16.75 12.91 12.73
CA LYS A 140 -16.97 13.16 14.17
C LYS A 140 -15.79 12.73 15.02
#